data_AF-A0AAW4SST1-F1
#
_entry.id   AF-A0AAW4SST1-F1
#
_cell.length_a   1.000
_cell.length_b   1.000
_cell.length_c   1.000
_cell.angle_alpha   90.00
_cell.angle_beta   90.00
_cell.angle_gamma   90.00
#
_symmetry.space_group_name_H-M   'P 1'
#
loop_
_entity.id
_entity.type
_entity.pdbx_description
1 polymer ?
#
loop_
_entity_poly.entity_id
_entity_poly.type
_entity_poly.pdbx_seq_one_letter_code
_entity_poly.pdbx_strand_id
1 'polypeptide(L)' 'MYEYEESTEIIGSYCSLVVPYRGCSDGTAVGDYGIELVIRLTNGKEIVVYRDEVIIYD' A
#
# COMPACT_ATOMS: atom_id res chain seq x y z
N MET A 1 1.94 29.93 -4.52
CA MET A 1 2.75 28.81 -4.01
C MET A 1 1.80 27.64 -4.03
N TYR A 2 2.01 26.66 -4.91
CA TYR A 2 1.12 25.49 -4.96
C TYR A 2 1.56 24.58 -3.82
N GLU A 3 0.96 24.79 -2.66
CA GLU A 3 0.94 23.82 -1.58
C GLU A 3 0.22 22.61 -2.17
N TYR A 4 0.98 21.59 -2.56
CA TYR A 4 0.42 20.29 -2.88
C TYR A 4 -0.26 19.84 -1.58
N GLU A 5 -1.59 19.93 -1.59
CA GLU A 5 -2.49 19.31 -0.64
C GLU A 5 -1.91 17.97 -0.20
N GLU A 6 -1.90 17.73 1.11
CA GLU A 6 -1.61 16.45 1.78
C GLU A 6 -1.95 15.25 0.88
N SER A 7 -1.01 14.87 0.01
CA SER A 7 -1.06 13.61 -0.70
C SER A 7 -0.75 12.62 0.40
N THR A 8 -1.80 12.19 1.12
CA THR A 8 -1.78 11.18 2.19
C THR A 8 -0.64 10.24 1.84
N GLU A 9 0.48 10.36 2.56
CA GLU A 9 1.75 9.77 2.13
C GLU A 9 1.67 8.28 2.47
N ILE A 10 0.81 7.57 1.73
CA ILE A 10 0.55 6.14 1.84
C ILE A 10 1.87 5.41 1.59
N ILE A 11 2.76 6.00 0.79
CA ILE A 11 4.09 5.49 0.53
C ILE A 11 4.92 5.52 1.81
N GLY A 12 5.24 4.35 2.34
CA GLY A 12 5.95 4.18 3.61
C GLY A 12 5.04 3.78 4.76
N SER A 13 3.72 3.90 4.61
CA SER A 13 2.76 3.41 5.59
C SER A 13 2.69 1.89 5.62
N TYR A 14 2.50 1.35 6.82
CA TYR A 14 2.26 -0.07 6.99
C TYR A 14 0.86 -0.39 6.50
N CYS A 15 0.68 -1.55 5.86
CA CYS A 15 -0.60 -1.95 5.33
C CYS A 15 -0.78 -3.46 5.41
N SER A 16 -2.03 -3.88 5.51
CA SER A 16 -2.39 -5.29 5.51
C SER A 16 -3.46 -5.54 4.45
N LEU A 17 -3.22 -6.51 3.59
CA LEU A 17 -4.14 -6.98 2.58
C LEU A 17 -5.37 -7.60 3.23
N VAL A 18 -6.54 -7.26 2.70
CA VAL A 18 -7.82 -7.87 3.08
C VAL A 18 -7.81 -9.36 2.74
N VAL A 19 -7.19 -9.73 1.62
CA VAL A 19 -7.00 -11.12 1.19
C VAL A 19 -5.52 -11.48 1.26
N PRO A 20 -5.11 -12.44 2.10
CA PRO A 20 -3.70 -12.78 2.26
C PRO A 20 -3.14 -13.36 0.95
N TYR A 21 -2.13 -12.69 0.41
CA TYR A 21 -1.44 -13.15 -0.78
C TYR A 21 -0.42 -14.24 -0.39
N ARG A 22 -0.72 -15.50 -0.74
CA ARG A 22 0.13 -16.67 -0.41
C ARG A 22 0.46 -16.79 1.08
N GLY A 23 -0.48 -16.42 1.96
CA GLY A 23 -0.30 -16.45 3.41
C GLY A 23 0.41 -15.22 3.99
N CYS A 24 0.76 -14.23 3.16
CA CYS A 24 1.24 -12.93 3.61
C CYS A 24 0.14 -11.88 3.39
N SER A 25 -0.41 -11.36 4.46
CA SER A 25 -1.30 -10.18 4.44
C SER A 25 -0.50 -8.89 4.58
N ASP A 26 0.60 -8.92 5.32
CA ASP A 26 1.25 -7.69 5.77
C ASP A 26 2.34 -7.20 4.83
N GLY A 27 2.41 -5.88 4.66
CA GLY A 27 3.39 -5.22 3.83
C GLY A 27 3.46 -3.72 4.06
N THR A 28 4.22 -3.06 3.21
CA THR A 28 4.38 -1.60 3.21
C THR A 28 4.01 -1.10 1.83
N ALA A 29 3.20 -0.05 1.76
CA ALA A 29 2.92 0.58 0.49
C ALA A 29 4.17 1.34 0.00
N VAL A 30 4.62 1.02 -1.20
CA VAL A 30 5.84 1.58 -1.83
C VAL A 30 5.54 2.31 -3.14
N GLY A 31 4.32 2.18 -3.66
CA GLY A 31 3.84 2.92 -4.83
C GLY A 31 2.34 3.15 -4.76
N ASP A 32 1.90 4.33 -5.20
CA ASP A 32 0.50 4.72 -5.34
C ASP A 32 0.24 5.17 -6.76
N TYR A 33 -0.70 4.49 -7.40
CA TYR A 33 -1.16 4.74 -8.76
C TYR A 33 -2.66 5.11 -8.73
N GLY A 34 -3.12 5.75 -7.64
CA GLY A 34 -4.51 6.13 -7.41
C GLY A 34 -5.42 4.99 -7.00
N ILE A 35 -5.76 4.09 -7.93
CA ILE A 35 -6.63 2.91 -7.70
C ILE A 35 -5.84 1.65 -7.34
N GLU A 36 -4.61 1.58 -7.83
CA GLU A 36 -3.68 0.47 -7.63
C GLU A 36 -2.55 0.94 -6.71
N LEU A 37 -2.17 0.05 -5.79
CA LEU A 37 -1.11 0.25 -4.82
C LEU A 37 -0.07 -0.84 -5.01
N VAL A 38 1.20 -0.46 -4.97
CA VAL A 38 2.31 -1.39 -4.92
C VAL A 38 2.64 -1.64 -3.47
N ILE A 39 2.44 -2.86 -3.01
CA ILE A 39 2.72 -3.29 -1.65
C ILE A 39 3.94 -4.19 -1.66
N ARG A 40 4.95 -3.81 -0.89
CA ARG A 40 6.10 -4.65 -0.57
C ARG A 40 5.78 -5.48 0.65
N LEU A 41 5.52 -6.76 0.43
CA LEU A 41 5.27 -7.74 1.49
C LEU A 41 6.50 -7.91 2.38
N THR A 42 6.28 -8.40 3.60
CA THR A 42 7.35 -8.74 4.56
C THR A 42 8.36 -9.78 4.04
N ASN A 43 7.97 -10.58 3.04
CA ASN A 43 8.86 -11.52 2.34
C ASN A 43 9.76 -10.85 1.28
N GLY A 44 9.68 -9.53 1.09
CA GLY A 44 10.44 -8.75 0.10
C GLY A 44 9.84 -8.74 -1.30
N LYS A 45 8.73 -9.44 -1.54
CA LYS A 45 8.03 -9.44 -2.82
C LYS A 45 7.13 -8.21 -2.94
N GLU A 46 7.22 -7.54 -4.08
CA GLU A 46 6.31 -6.46 -4.45
C GLU A 46 5.15 -7.05 -5.25
N ILE A 47 3.94 -6.65 -4.86
CA ILE A 47 2.71 -7.01 -5.56
C ILE A 47 1.89 -5.75 -5.81
N VAL A 48 1.09 -5.77 -6.87
CA VAL A 48 0.10 -4.72 -7.15
C VAL A 48 -1.24 -5.22 -6.62
N VAL A 49 -1.89 -4.40 -5.80
CA VAL A 49 -3.23 -4.65 -5.27
C VAL A 49 -4.08 -3.41 -5.42
N TYR A 50 -5.39 -3.57 -5.38
CA TYR A 50 -6.30 -2.44 -5.41
C TYR A 50 -6.38 -1.78 -4.04
N ARG A 51 -6.63 -0.47 -4.03
CA ARG A 51 -6.80 0.32 -2.80
C ARG A 51 -7.97 -0.16 -1.92
N ASP A 52 -8.97 -0.80 -2.51
CA ASP A 52 -10.09 -1.41 -1.78
C ASP A 52 -9.73 -2.76 -1.13
N GLU A 53 -8.67 -3.42 -1.61
CA GLU A 53 -8.23 -4.73 -1.11
C GLU A 53 -7.11 -4.63 -0.05
N VAL A 54 -6.77 -3.41 0.40
CA VAL A 54 -5.72 -3.18 1.37
C VAL A 54 -6.16 -2.18 2.44
N ILE A 55 -5.80 -2.48 3.68
CA ILE A 55 -6.02 -1.62 4.84
C ILE A 55 -4.69 -0.93 5.14
N ILE A 56 -4.64 0.39 5.01
CA ILE A 56 -3.46 1.20 5.31
C ILE A 56 -3.59 1.72 6.75
N TYR A 57 -2.53 1.59 7.51
CA TYR A 57 -2.40 2.12 8.86
C TYR A 57 -1.52 3.38 8.81
N ASP A 58 -2.04 4.49 9.33
CA ASP A 58 -1.31 5.77 9.54
C ASP A 58 -0.44 5.69 10.80
#